data_AF-A0A553NTQ0-F1
#
_entry.id   AF-A0A553NTQ0-F1
#
_cell.length_a   1.000
_cell.length_b   1.000
_cell.length_c   1.000
_cell.angle_alpha   90.00
_cell.angle_beta   90.00
_cell.angle_gamma   90.00
#
_symmetry.space_group_name_H-M   'P 1'
#
loop_
_entity.id
_entity.type
_entity.pdbx_description
1 polymer ?
#
loop_
_entity_poly.entity_id
_entity_poly.type
_entity_poly.pdbx_seq_one_letter_code
_entity_poly.pdbx_strand_id
1 'polypeptide(L)'
;AGRGLSKPIQSMIGFHVILIFTISQTLVAAIPFRPGGSFANIGNFLAQFDASTAPLMPWPETTDPSQTCPPASDPSERVVKSKIPIQFPDTPGCYEFKTPNYDTSGYPSAENVAYICTWVNSLPRGTKADGRIDGSTFELQGIGSSGSCVDHLSMKNLVNDNPGDDQDQDSDDERTKFCGSLSSDKIFTVEKRTFNIQLRANRARGGKGARIVLCF
;
A
#
# COMPACT_ATOMS: atom_id res chain seq x y z
N ALA A 1 -55.02 34.17 49.01
CA ALA A 1 -56.38 33.70 49.37
C ALA A 1 -56.89 32.80 48.24
N GLY A 2 -57.52 31.66 48.57
CA GLY A 2 -58.07 30.63 47.65
C GLY A 2 -57.00 29.64 47.14
N ARG A 3 -56.86 28.36 47.53
CA ARG A 3 -57.73 27.20 47.88
C ARG A 3 -58.62 26.66 46.73
N GLY A 4 -58.48 25.35 46.47
CA GLY A 4 -59.41 24.47 45.73
C GLY A 4 -58.74 23.73 44.56
N LEU A 5 -58.20 22.50 44.62
CA LEU A 5 -58.69 21.15 45.02
C LEU A 5 -59.76 20.54 44.08
N SER A 6 -59.43 19.41 43.42
CA SER A 6 -60.29 18.28 42.94
C SER A 6 -59.78 17.72 41.58
N LYS A 7 -58.98 16.65 41.54
CA LYS A 7 -59.31 15.20 41.43
C LYS A 7 -59.48 14.65 40.00
N PRO A 8 -59.20 13.34 39.77
CA PRO A 8 -58.67 12.79 38.51
C PRO A 8 -59.71 12.01 37.70
N ILE A 9 -59.42 11.79 36.40
CA ILE A 9 -60.09 10.77 35.58
C ILE A 9 -59.01 9.90 34.92
N GLN A 10 -59.06 8.61 35.27
CA GLN A 10 -58.40 7.51 34.57
C GLN A 10 -58.97 7.38 33.15
N SER A 11 -58.11 7.16 32.16
CA SER A 11 -58.48 6.38 30.99
C SER A 11 -57.30 5.54 30.53
N MET A 12 -57.45 4.23 30.73
CA MET A 12 -56.64 3.19 30.12
C MET A 12 -57.01 3.11 28.65
N ILE A 13 -56.04 3.26 27.75
CA ILE A 13 -56.06 2.59 26.45
C ILE A 13 -54.65 2.07 26.20
N GLY A 14 -54.50 0.76 26.26
CA GLY A 14 -53.32 0.07 25.77
C GLY A 14 -53.32 0.07 24.25
N PHE A 15 -52.15 0.32 23.67
CA PHE A 15 -51.85 -0.09 22.30
C PHE A 15 -50.49 -0.77 22.29
N HIS A 16 -50.50 -2.02 21.86
CA HIS A 16 -49.32 -2.79 21.51
C HIS A 16 -48.57 -2.07 20.38
N VAL A 17 -47.34 -1.63 20.64
CA VAL A 17 -46.41 -1.28 19.57
C VAL A 17 -45.50 -2.48 19.34
N ILE A 18 -45.82 -3.21 18.27
CA ILE A 18 -44.97 -4.24 17.69
C ILE A 18 -43.81 -3.52 17.00
N LEU A 19 -42.59 -3.65 17.54
CA LEU A 19 -41.38 -3.17 16.90
C LEU A 19 -40.95 -4.20 15.85
N ILE A 20 -41.33 -3.99 14.58
CA ILE A 20 -40.83 -4.78 13.45
C ILE A 20 -39.50 -4.16 13.01
N PHE A 21 -38.40 -4.87 13.24
CA PHE A 21 -37.11 -4.57 12.62
C PHE A 21 -37.15 -4.97 11.14
N THR A 22 -37.33 -4.01 10.23
CA THR A 22 -37.06 -4.21 8.81
C THR A 22 -35.57 -3.95 8.55
N ILE A 23 -34.80 -5.04 8.42
CA ILE A 23 -33.45 -5.01 7.84
C ILE A 23 -33.63 -4.88 6.32
N SER A 24 -33.44 -3.69 5.78
CA SER A 24 -33.29 -3.48 4.33
C SER A 24 -31.93 -4.03 3.90
N GLN A 25 -31.91 -5.27 3.40
CA GLN A 25 -30.79 -5.77 2.62
C GLN A 25 -30.86 -5.18 1.22
N THR A 26 -30.00 -4.21 0.93
CA THR A 26 -29.81 -3.75 -0.44
C THR A 26 -28.90 -4.74 -1.15
N LEU A 27 -29.51 -5.46 -2.09
CA LEU A 27 -28.86 -6.31 -3.09
C LEU A 27 -27.92 -5.42 -3.92
N VAL A 28 -26.60 -5.63 -3.85
CA VAL A 28 -25.69 -5.19 -4.91
C VAL A 28 -25.30 -6.42 -5.71
N ALA A 29 -25.61 -6.35 -7.00
CA ALA A 29 -25.46 -7.42 -7.96
C ALA A 29 -24.05 -8.03 -7.96
N ALA A 30 -24.01 -9.34 -7.77
CA ALA A 30 -22.85 -10.16 -8.05
C ALA A 30 -22.59 -10.18 -9.56
N ILE A 31 -21.42 -9.68 -9.98
CA ILE A 31 -20.87 -9.95 -11.30
C ILE A 31 -20.54 -11.46 -11.35
N PRO A 32 -20.95 -12.20 -12.40
CA PRO A 32 -20.78 -13.64 -12.44
C PRO A 32 -19.29 -14.01 -12.52
N PHE A 33 -18.81 -14.56 -11.40
CA PHE A 33 -17.56 -15.29 -11.34
C PHE A 33 -17.69 -16.53 -12.23
N ARG A 34 -16.86 -16.65 -13.27
CA ARG A 34 -16.68 -17.90 -14.01
C ARG A 34 -15.98 -18.91 -13.08
N PRO A 35 -16.59 -20.06 -12.75
CA PRO A 35 -15.91 -21.12 -12.01
C PRO A 35 -15.11 -21.96 -13.02
N GLY A 36 -13.79 -21.79 -13.04
CA GLY A 36 -12.95 -22.49 -14.00
C GLY A 36 -11.45 -22.30 -13.80
N GLY A 37 -11.02 -22.08 -12.56
CA GLY A 37 -9.61 -22.03 -12.17
C GLY A 37 -9.54 -22.32 -10.68
N SER A 38 -8.86 -23.39 -10.31
CA SER A 38 -8.74 -23.89 -8.94
C SER A 38 -8.21 -22.80 -8.00
N PHE A 39 -9.03 -22.34 -7.05
CA PHE A 39 -8.61 -21.46 -5.95
C PHE A 39 -7.95 -22.23 -4.78
N ALA A 40 -7.57 -23.49 -4.99
CA ALA A 40 -7.00 -24.33 -3.95
C ALA A 40 -5.47 -24.15 -3.74
N ASN A 41 -4.79 -23.25 -4.47
CA ASN A 41 -3.32 -23.17 -4.43
C ASN A 41 -2.70 -21.82 -4.06
N ILE A 42 -3.48 -20.80 -3.69
CA ILE A 42 -2.91 -19.54 -3.16
C ILE A 42 -2.65 -19.66 -1.65
N GLY A 43 -3.48 -20.42 -0.93
CA GLY A 43 -3.28 -20.69 0.50
C GLY A 43 -2.09 -21.60 0.82
N ASN A 44 -1.58 -22.36 -0.15
CA ASN A 44 -0.47 -23.29 0.04
C ASN A 44 0.92 -22.70 -0.24
N PHE A 45 1.03 -21.58 -0.95
CA PHE A 45 2.35 -21.03 -1.29
C PHE A 45 2.92 -20.14 -0.16
N LEU A 46 2.08 -19.36 0.53
CA LEU A 46 2.48 -18.68 1.77
C LEU A 46 2.77 -19.66 2.93
N ALA A 47 2.31 -20.91 2.83
CA ALA A 47 2.71 -22.00 3.73
C ALA A 47 4.00 -22.70 3.26
N GLN A 48 4.42 -22.53 2.01
CA GLN A 48 5.62 -23.17 1.44
C GLN A 48 6.86 -22.28 1.53
N PHE A 49 6.69 -20.95 1.58
CA PHE A 49 7.71 -20.03 2.04
C PHE A 49 7.29 -19.46 3.39
N ASP A 50 7.62 -20.21 4.43
CA ASP A 50 7.65 -19.71 5.80
C ASP A 50 8.77 -18.65 5.90
N ALA A 51 8.52 -17.46 5.35
CA ALA A 51 9.39 -16.29 5.43
C ALA A 51 9.58 -15.82 6.88
N SER A 52 9.01 -16.52 7.87
CA SER A 52 9.34 -16.34 9.29
C SER A 52 10.65 -17.04 9.72
N THR A 53 11.20 -17.97 8.90
CA THR A 53 12.41 -18.73 9.27
C THR A 53 13.64 -18.48 8.40
N ALA A 54 13.47 -18.06 7.14
CA ALA A 54 14.61 -17.66 6.31
C ALA A 54 15.17 -16.30 6.78
N PRO A 55 16.49 -16.17 7.00
CA PRO A 55 17.08 -14.88 7.37
C PRO A 55 16.80 -13.85 6.26
N LEU A 56 16.24 -12.71 6.65
CA LEU A 56 16.02 -11.59 5.74
C LEU A 56 17.36 -10.91 5.46
N MET A 57 17.72 -10.84 4.18
CA MET A 57 18.85 -10.08 3.70
C MET A 57 18.45 -8.60 3.51
N PRO A 58 19.39 -7.67 3.68
CA PRO A 58 19.13 -6.27 3.36
C PRO A 58 18.88 -6.11 1.85
N TRP A 59 17.99 -5.19 1.46
CA TRP A 59 17.89 -4.80 0.05
C TRP A 59 19.26 -4.35 -0.48
N PRO A 60 19.66 -4.74 -1.70
CA PRO A 60 20.93 -4.30 -2.25
C PRO A 60 20.99 -2.77 -2.35
N GLU A 61 22.17 -2.20 -2.11
CA GLU A 61 22.41 -0.77 -2.28
C GLU A 61 22.62 -0.41 -3.76
N THR A 62 22.46 0.87 -4.08
CA THR A 62 22.77 1.38 -5.42
C THR A 62 24.27 1.49 -5.64
N THR A 63 24.71 1.37 -6.89
CA THR A 63 26.13 1.56 -7.27
C THR A 63 26.52 3.04 -7.36
N ASP A 64 25.56 3.96 -7.42
CA ASP A 64 25.79 5.40 -7.47
C ASP A 64 25.36 6.05 -6.15
N PRO A 65 26.30 6.37 -5.23
CA PRO A 65 25.96 6.90 -3.92
C PRO A 65 25.35 8.32 -3.96
N SER A 66 25.39 9.01 -5.11
CA SER A 66 24.70 10.30 -5.27
C SER A 66 23.18 10.14 -5.36
N GLN A 67 22.70 8.94 -5.72
CA GLN A 67 21.29 8.65 -5.88
C GLN A 67 20.70 8.19 -4.54
N THR A 68 20.02 9.12 -3.89
CA THR A 68 19.45 8.93 -2.55
C THR A 68 17.93 9.08 -2.56
N CYS A 69 17.30 8.52 -1.52
CA CYS A 69 15.90 8.76 -1.21
C CYS A 69 15.75 9.04 0.30
N PRO A 70 15.13 10.15 0.72
CA PRO A 70 14.67 11.26 -0.14
C PRO A 70 15.84 11.90 -0.90
N PRO A 71 15.62 12.43 -2.12
CA PRO A 71 16.65 13.18 -2.83
C PRO A 71 17.03 14.44 -2.08
N ALA A 72 18.21 14.98 -2.38
CA ALA A 72 18.58 16.32 -1.95
C ALA A 72 17.51 17.32 -2.38
N SER A 73 16.96 18.07 -1.42
CA SER A 73 15.89 19.02 -1.68
C SER A 73 16.42 20.26 -2.40
N ASP A 74 15.89 20.55 -3.59
CA ASP A 74 16.05 21.86 -4.23
C ASP A 74 14.84 22.73 -3.85
N PRO A 75 15.02 23.82 -3.08
CA PRO A 75 13.92 24.69 -2.67
C PRO A 75 13.23 25.44 -3.83
N SER A 76 13.83 25.46 -5.01
CA SER A 76 13.23 26.02 -6.23
C SER A 76 12.28 25.04 -6.94
N GLU A 77 12.41 23.74 -6.67
CA GLU A 77 11.55 22.72 -7.24
C GLU A 77 10.30 22.47 -6.39
N ARG A 78 9.18 22.17 -7.05
CA ARG A 78 7.95 21.77 -6.36
C ARG A 78 7.95 20.28 -5.99
N VAL A 79 8.58 19.46 -6.83
CA VAL A 79 8.70 18.01 -6.67
C VAL A 79 10.07 17.58 -7.20
N VAL A 80 10.90 16.98 -6.36
CA VAL A 80 12.21 16.46 -6.76
C VAL A 80 12.11 14.97 -7.10
N LYS A 81 12.69 14.53 -8.22
CA LYS A 81 12.65 13.13 -8.64
C LYS A 81 14.03 12.48 -8.49
N SER A 82 14.05 11.25 -7.98
CA SER A 82 15.25 10.41 -7.87
C SER A 82 14.98 9.06 -8.50
N LYS A 83 15.94 8.56 -9.28
CA LYS A 83 15.89 7.23 -9.90
C LYS A 83 17.11 6.45 -9.43
N ILE A 84 16.88 5.28 -8.84
CA ILE A 84 17.86 4.52 -8.09
C ILE A 84 17.94 3.11 -8.71
N PRO A 85 18.94 2.79 -9.53
CA PRO A 85 19.15 1.46 -10.06
C PRO A 85 19.66 0.56 -8.94
N ILE A 86 19.01 -0.59 -8.79
CA ILE A 86 19.34 -1.64 -7.85
C ILE A 86 19.58 -2.93 -8.65
N GLN A 87 20.73 -3.56 -8.44
CA GLN A 87 21.06 -4.85 -9.03
C GLN A 87 21.08 -5.90 -7.92
N PHE A 88 20.21 -6.89 -8.02
CA PHE A 88 20.23 -8.02 -7.10
C PHE A 88 21.39 -8.97 -7.43
N PRO A 89 22.01 -9.58 -6.40
CA PRO A 89 23.03 -10.59 -6.61
C PRO A 89 22.40 -11.91 -7.10
N ASP A 90 23.21 -12.79 -7.67
CA ASP A 90 22.79 -14.12 -8.15
C ASP A 90 22.48 -15.12 -7.01
N THR A 91 22.39 -14.65 -5.77
CA THR A 91 22.13 -15.47 -4.58
C THR A 91 20.64 -15.46 -4.24
N PRO A 92 19.96 -16.62 -4.29
CA PRO A 92 18.56 -16.74 -3.88
C PRO A 92 18.36 -16.37 -2.40
N GLY A 93 17.15 -15.93 -2.08
CA GLY A 93 16.71 -15.68 -0.71
C GLY A 93 15.72 -14.53 -0.60
N CYS A 94 15.44 -14.12 0.64
CA CYS A 94 14.45 -13.09 0.93
C CYS A 94 15.11 -11.77 1.31
N TYR A 95 14.74 -10.71 0.62
CA TYR A 95 15.31 -9.37 0.75
C TYR A 95 14.26 -8.42 1.31
N GLU A 96 14.66 -7.61 2.29
CA GLU A 96 13.79 -6.64 2.95
C GLU A 96 14.08 -5.23 2.43
N PHE A 97 13.05 -4.60 1.86
CA PHE A 97 13.02 -3.18 1.54
C PHE A 97 12.17 -2.44 2.57
N LYS A 98 12.66 -1.28 2.96
CA LYS A 98 11.93 -0.31 3.79
C LYS A 98 12.00 1.04 3.12
N THR A 99 10.89 1.77 3.13
CA THR A 99 10.90 3.18 2.71
C THR A 99 11.80 4.01 3.65
N PRO A 100 12.31 5.17 3.19
CA PRO A 100 13.09 6.06 4.05
C PRO A 100 12.36 6.36 5.36
N ASN A 101 13.12 6.42 6.45
CA ASN A 101 12.66 6.70 7.82
C ASN A 101 11.69 5.68 8.45
N TYR A 102 11.44 4.54 7.81
CA TYR A 102 10.53 3.50 8.32
C TYR A 102 10.82 3.10 9.79
N ASP A 103 12.10 2.87 10.13
CA ASP A 103 12.50 2.42 11.47
C ASP A 103 12.54 3.54 12.52
N THR A 104 12.61 4.81 12.09
CA THR A 104 12.73 5.96 13.01
C THR A 104 11.38 6.59 13.34
N SER A 105 10.27 5.97 12.94
CA SER A 105 8.91 6.54 12.98
C SER A 105 8.78 7.89 12.27
N GLY A 106 9.83 8.30 11.55
CA GLY A 106 9.77 9.40 10.62
C GLY A 106 8.97 8.89 9.44
N TYR A 107 7.89 9.58 9.14
CA TYR A 107 7.25 9.47 7.85
C TYR A 107 8.30 9.52 6.73
N PRO A 108 8.11 8.92 5.54
CA PRO A 108 8.88 9.33 4.35
C PRO A 108 8.83 10.86 4.25
N SER A 109 9.86 11.51 4.77
CA SER A 109 9.77 12.87 5.26
C SER A 109 10.09 13.78 4.09
N ALA A 110 9.04 14.27 3.44
CA ALA A 110 9.14 15.34 2.47
C ALA A 110 9.04 16.70 3.19
N GLU A 111 9.75 16.85 4.32
CA GLU A 111 9.73 18.02 5.21
C GLU A 111 9.78 19.35 4.47
N ASN A 112 10.59 19.44 3.41
CA ASN A 112 10.85 20.68 2.69
C ASN A 112 10.38 20.69 1.25
N VAL A 113 10.29 19.55 0.55
CA VAL A 113 9.84 19.48 -0.86
C VAL A 113 9.25 18.10 -1.08
N ALA A 114 8.15 18.01 -1.85
CA ALA A 114 7.63 16.72 -2.27
C ALA A 114 8.67 15.99 -3.12
N TYR A 115 8.68 14.66 -3.08
CA TYR A 115 9.60 13.89 -3.89
C TYR A 115 8.98 12.63 -4.46
N ILE A 116 9.61 12.15 -5.53
CA ILE A 116 9.34 10.85 -6.12
C ILE A 116 10.64 10.08 -6.18
N CYS A 117 10.72 8.95 -5.49
CA CYS A 117 11.83 8.01 -5.62
C CYS A 117 11.35 6.81 -6.43
N THR A 118 12.13 6.42 -7.44
CA THR A 118 11.88 5.22 -8.24
C THR A 118 13.09 4.30 -8.14
N TRP A 119 12.96 3.20 -7.40
CA TRP A 119 13.96 2.14 -7.39
C TRP A 119 13.71 1.22 -8.59
N VAL A 120 14.67 1.13 -9.49
CA VAL A 120 14.63 0.25 -10.66
C VAL A 120 15.43 -1.00 -10.35
N ASN A 121 14.73 -2.07 -10.01
CA ASN A 121 15.29 -3.31 -9.49
C ASN A 121 15.47 -4.34 -10.60
N SER A 122 16.69 -4.83 -10.74
CA SER A 122 17.06 -5.85 -11.72
C SER A 122 17.41 -7.16 -11.01
N LEU A 123 16.60 -8.20 -11.23
CA LEU A 123 16.87 -9.55 -10.77
C LEU A 123 17.93 -10.26 -11.64
N PRO A 124 18.51 -11.37 -11.13
CA PRO A 124 19.28 -12.29 -11.96
C PRO A 124 18.47 -12.82 -13.16
N ARG A 125 19.16 -13.24 -14.22
CA ARG A 125 18.50 -13.75 -15.43
C ARG A 125 17.79 -15.06 -15.14
N GLY A 126 16.56 -15.19 -15.63
CA GLY A 126 15.74 -16.40 -15.47
C GLY A 126 15.04 -16.52 -14.11
N THR A 127 15.22 -15.55 -13.23
CA THR A 127 14.61 -15.51 -11.92
C THR A 127 13.19 -14.93 -11.98
N LYS A 128 12.29 -15.52 -11.21
CA LYS A 128 10.99 -14.94 -10.84
C LYS A 128 11.00 -14.71 -9.34
N ALA A 129 10.37 -13.64 -8.90
CA ALA A 129 10.29 -13.34 -7.48
C ALA A 129 8.84 -13.13 -7.07
N ASP A 130 8.52 -13.49 -5.85
CA ASP A 130 7.28 -13.11 -5.20
C ASP A 130 7.61 -12.14 -4.07
N GLY A 131 6.80 -11.11 -3.91
CA GLY A 131 6.96 -10.21 -2.80
C GLY A 131 5.66 -9.82 -2.13
N ARG A 132 5.84 -9.26 -0.95
CA ARG A 132 4.79 -8.97 0.00
C ARG A 132 5.01 -7.59 0.61
N ILE A 133 3.99 -6.76 0.52
CA ILE A 133 3.87 -5.54 1.33
C ILE A 133 3.20 -5.94 2.64
N ASP A 134 3.87 -5.70 3.75
CA ASP A 134 3.36 -5.99 5.10
C ASP A 134 2.26 -5.00 5.48
N GLY A 135 1.01 -5.47 5.48
CA GLY A 135 -0.15 -4.62 5.71
C GLY A 135 -0.25 -4.12 7.15
N SER A 136 0.35 -4.84 8.11
CA SER A 136 0.29 -4.49 9.53
C SER A 136 1.15 -3.28 9.90
N THR A 137 2.15 -2.98 9.06
CA THR A 137 3.09 -1.88 9.27
C THR A 137 3.04 -0.83 8.17
N PHE A 138 2.26 -1.06 7.11
CA PHE A 138 2.07 -0.10 6.05
C PHE A 138 1.20 1.08 6.50
N GLU A 139 1.76 2.27 6.39
CA GLU A 139 1.02 3.50 6.65
C GLU A 139 1.63 4.66 5.87
N LEU A 140 0.92 5.13 4.84
CA LEU A 140 1.20 6.37 4.12
C LEU A 140 0.06 7.36 4.35
N GLN A 141 0.27 8.63 4.01
CA GLN A 141 -0.81 9.60 3.95
C GLN A 141 -1.86 9.09 2.97
N GLY A 142 -3.10 9.03 3.46
CA GLY A 142 -4.22 8.49 2.70
C GLY A 142 -4.75 9.43 1.63
N ILE A 143 -6.06 9.34 1.42
CA ILE A 143 -6.76 10.03 0.36
C ILE A 143 -6.95 11.51 0.72
N GLY A 144 -6.59 12.40 -0.21
CA GLY A 144 -6.80 13.83 -0.07
C GLY A 144 -8.23 14.25 -0.39
N SER A 145 -8.50 15.56 -0.33
CA SER A 145 -9.83 16.11 -0.64
C SER A 145 -10.30 15.85 -2.08
N SER A 146 -9.39 15.51 -2.99
CA SER A 146 -9.71 15.16 -4.38
C SER A 146 -10.18 13.72 -4.57
N GLY A 147 -10.14 12.88 -3.53
CA GLY A 147 -10.41 11.43 -3.66
C GLY A 147 -9.22 10.60 -4.14
N SER A 148 -8.05 11.22 -4.36
CA SER A 148 -6.81 10.53 -4.78
C SER A 148 -5.82 10.38 -3.62
N CYS A 149 -4.95 9.37 -3.68
CA CYS A 149 -3.83 9.22 -2.75
C CYS A 149 -2.93 10.47 -2.79
N VAL A 150 -2.70 11.10 -1.63
CA VAL A 150 -1.74 12.21 -1.55
C VAL A 150 -0.33 11.67 -1.72
N ASP A 151 -0.01 10.66 -0.91
CA ASP A 151 1.23 9.91 -0.97
C ASP A 151 0.90 8.48 -1.37
N HIS A 152 1.78 7.85 -2.14
CA HIS A 152 1.55 6.47 -2.52
C HIS A 152 2.83 5.72 -2.80
N LEU A 153 2.77 4.43 -2.52
CA LEU A 153 3.72 3.45 -3.00
C LEU A 153 3.08 2.76 -4.22
N SER A 154 3.87 2.50 -5.25
CA SER A 154 3.46 1.62 -6.34
C SER A 154 4.58 0.66 -6.73
N MET A 155 4.18 -0.48 -7.27
CA MET A 155 5.09 -1.50 -7.76
C MET A 155 4.63 -1.97 -9.13
N LYS A 156 5.53 -1.97 -10.11
CA LYS A 156 5.21 -2.36 -11.48
C LYS A 156 6.32 -3.21 -12.08
N ASN A 157 5.94 -4.29 -12.77
CA ASN A 157 6.85 -5.02 -13.65
C ASN A 157 7.17 -4.12 -14.86
N LEU A 158 8.45 -4.00 -15.22
CA LEU A 158 8.86 -3.24 -16.39
C LEU A 158 8.84 -4.13 -17.63
N VAL A 159 8.30 -3.60 -18.73
CA VAL A 159 8.15 -4.34 -19.99
C VAL A 159 9.49 -4.39 -20.76
N ASN A 160 10.34 -3.37 -20.56
CA ASN A 160 11.65 -3.28 -21.18
C ASN A 160 12.77 -3.42 -20.13
N ASP A 161 13.78 -4.23 -20.42
CA ASP A 161 14.99 -4.38 -19.60
C ASP A 161 15.92 -3.15 -19.64
N ASN A 162 15.51 -2.08 -20.33
CA ASN A 162 16.25 -0.83 -20.39
C ASN A 162 15.79 0.10 -19.26
N PRO A 163 16.60 0.30 -18.22
CA PRO A 163 16.26 1.17 -17.10
C PRO A 163 16.16 2.66 -17.52
N GLY A 164 16.39 3.02 -18.79
CA GLY A 164 16.37 4.39 -19.29
C GLY A 164 15.08 4.85 -19.98
N ASP A 165 14.29 3.94 -20.57
CA ASP A 165 13.28 4.31 -21.58
C ASP A 165 11.84 4.45 -21.08
N ASP A 166 11.52 3.93 -19.89
CA ASP A 166 10.19 4.14 -19.30
C ASP A 166 10.18 5.48 -18.54
N GLN A 167 10.57 6.55 -19.26
CA GLN A 167 10.25 7.92 -18.90
C GLN A 167 8.75 8.12 -19.17
N ASP A 168 8.03 8.62 -18.17
CA ASP A 168 6.69 9.21 -18.32
C ASP A 168 5.48 8.30 -18.54
N GLN A 169 5.56 6.99 -18.25
CA GLN A 169 4.34 6.27 -17.89
C GLN A 169 4.03 6.43 -16.40
N ASP A 170 3.59 7.66 -16.07
CA ASP A 170 2.48 7.86 -15.14
C ASP A 170 1.22 7.19 -15.72
N SER A 171 1.30 5.89 -16.04
CA SER A 171 0.12 5.11 -16.32
C SER A 171 -0.65 5.08 -15.02
N ASP A 172 -1.76 5.83 -15.03
CA ASP A 172 -2.77 5.97 -13.98
C ASP A 172 -3.49 4.65 -13.68
N ASP A 173 -2.76 3.54 -13.69
CA ASP A 173 -3.26 2.27 -13.20
C ASP A 173 -3.28 2.34 -11.66
N GLU A 174 -4.29 3.03 -11.15
CA GLU A 174 -4.59 3.21 -9.71
C GLU A 174 -4.62 1.88 -8.96
N ARG A 175 -4.82 0.77 -9.69
CA ARG A 175 -4.77 -0.61 -9.20
C ARG A 175 -3.44 -1.01 -8.56
N THR A 176 -2.37 -0.26 -8.83
CA THR A 176 -1.02 -0.51 -8.30
C THR A 176 -0.56 0.51 -7.27
N LYS A 177 -1.41 1.49 -6.91
CA LYS A 177 -1.09 2.55 -5.95
C LYS A 177 -1.66 2.19 -4.56
N PHE A 178 -0.81 2.22 -3.55
CA PHE A 178 -1.15 1.96 -2.16
C PHE A 178 -0.94 3.22 -1.33
N CYS A 179 -1.92 3.60 -0.53
CA CYS A 179 -1.85 4.74 0.39
C CYS A 179 -2.71 4.49 1.63
N GLY A 180 -2.63 5.38 2.63
CA GLY A 180 -3.33 5.16 3.90
C GLY A 180 -2.75 3.96 4.66
N SER A 181 -3.61 3.26 5.39
CA SER A 181 -3.30 1.96 5.98
C SER A 181 -3.85 0.82 5.13
N LEU A 182 -3.18 -0.33 5.14
CA LEU A 182 -3.69 -1.53 4.48
C LEU A 182 -4.45 -2.40 5.48
N SER A 183 -5.59 -2.95 5.06
CA SER A 183 -6.35 -3.90 5.86
C SER A 183 -5.78 -5.32 5.84
N SER A 184 -4.87 -5.60 4.90
CA SER A 184 -4.23 -6.90 4.71
C SER A 184 -2.91 -6.74 3.98
N ASP A 185 -2.05 -7.75 4.07
CA ASP A 185 -0.88 -7.88 3.22
C ASP A 185 -1.27 -7.81 1.72
N LYS A 186 -0.36 -7.30 0.91
CA LYS A 186 -0.48 -7.28 -0.56
C LYS A 186 0.63 -8.11 -1.16
N ILE A 187 0.25 -9.05 -2.00
CA ILE A 187 1.17 -9.93 -2.72
C ILE A 187 1.35 -9.39 -4.13
N PHE A 188 2.58 -9.41 -4.62
CA PHE A 188 2.91 -9.11 -6.01
C PHE A 188 3.88 -10.17 -6.53
N THR A 189 3.77 -10.50 -7.81
CA THR A 189 4.69 -11.41 -8.49
C THR A 189 5.48 -10.63 -9.52
N VAL A 190 6.79 -10.77 -9.44
CA VAL A 190 7.75 -10.24 -10.40
C VAL A 190 7.96 -11.29 -11.49
N GLU A 191 7.25 -11.09 -12.60
CA GLU A 191 7.26 -12.02 -13.74
C GLU A 191 8.38 -11.73 -14.74
N LYS A 192 8.99 -10.55 -14.62
CA LYS A 192 10.04 -10.03 -15.49
C LYS A 192 11.32 -9.85 -14.70
N ARG A 193 12.45 -9.73 -15.40
CA ARG A 193 13.73 -9.49 -14.75
C ARG A 193 13.75 -8.16 -14.01
N THR A 194 13.05 -7.16 -14.54
CA THR A 194 13.10 -5.79 -14.06
C THR A 194 11.74 -5.35 -13.53
N PHE A 195 11.73 -4.72 -12.36
CA PHE A 195 10.53 -4.12 -11.78
C PHE A 195 10.91 -2.81 -11.07
N ASN A 196 9.93 -1.93 -10.88
CA ASN A 196 10.13 -0.73 -10.09
C ASN A 196 9.35 -0.77 -8.78
N ILE A 197 9.91 -0.10 -7.78
CA ILE A 197 9.19 0.41 -6.62
C ILE A 197 9.21 1.92 -6.76
N GLN A 198 8.06 2.56 -6.69
CA GLN A 198 7.97 4.02 -6.71
C GLN A 198 7.28 4.50 -5.45
N LEU A 199 7.91 5.45 -4.76
CA LEU A 199 7.34 6.17 -3.63
C LEU A 199 7.18 7.62 -4.02
N ARG A 200 5.95 8.12 -3.96
CA ARG A 200 5.65 9.55 -3.98
C ARG A 200 5.28 9.99 -2.57
N ALA A 201 6.02 10.97 -2.06
CA ALA A 201 5.78 11.57 -0.76
C ALA A 201 5.68 13.10 -0.90
N ASN A 202 4.67 13.69 -0.28
CA ASN A 202 4.40 15.12 -0.26
C ASN A 202 4.71 15.69 1.14
N ARG A 203 4.68 17.03 1.28
CA ARG A 203 4.96 17.79 2.53
C ARG A 203 3.94 17.54 3.65
N ALA A 204 3.73 16.30 4.04
CA ALA A 204 2.79 15.87 5.05
C ALA A 204 3.49 15.15 6.21
N ARG A 205 2.74 14.96 7.31
CA ARG A 205 3.29 14.68 8.64
C ARG A 205 2.90 13.31 9.23
N GLY A 206 2.53 12.30 8.46
CA GLY A 206 1.95 11.10 9.10
C GLY A 206 2.03 9.80 8.34
N GLY A 207 2.61 8.79 9.00
CA GLY A 207 2.67 7.39 8.59
C GLY A 207 4.00 6.71 8.96
N LYS A 208 4.05 5.39 8.84
CA LYS A 208 5.23 4.55 9.09
C LYS A 208 6.03 4.26 7.83
N GLY A 209 5.46 4.52 6.65
CA GLY A 209 6.02 4.10 5.38
C GLY A 209 5.57 2.71 4.98
N ALA A 210 6.43 1.99 4.27
CA ALA A 210 6.16 0.63 3.81
C ALA A 210 7.36 -0.29 4.03
N ARG A 211 7.05 -1.55 4.36
CA ARG A 211 7.99 -2.65 4.40
C ARG A 211 7.59 -3.68 3.37
N ILE A 212 8.56 -4.10 2.57
CA ILE A 212 8.39 -5.05 1.47
C ILE A 212 9.39 -6.17 1.68
N VAL A 213 8.94 -7.41 1.55
CA VAL A 213 9.81 -8.59 1.49
C VAL A 213 9.70 -9.19 0.11
N LEU A 214 10.83 -9.41 -0.57
CA LEU A 214 10.90 -10.05 -1.89
C LEU A 214 11.73 -11.32 -1.79
N CYS A 215 11.20 -12.46 -2.23
CA CYS A 215 11.90 -13.74 -2.21
C CYS A 215 11.99 -14.32 -3.61
N PHE A 216 13.15 -14.90 -3.95
CA PHE A 216 13.41 -15.61 -5.20
C PHE A 216 14.51 -16.66 -5.07
#